data_AF-A0AA37RQY7-F1
#
_entry.id   AF-A0AA37RQY7-F1
#
_cell.length_a   1.000
_cell.length_b   1.000
_cell.length_c   1.000
_cell.angle_alpha   90.00
_cell.angle_beta   90.00
_cell.angle_gamma   90.00
#
_symmetry.space_group_name_H-M   'P 1'
#
loop_
_entity.id
_entity.type
_entity.pdbx_description
1 polymer ?
#
loop_
_entity_poly.entity_id
_entity_poly.type
_entity_poly.pdbx_seq_one_letter_code
_entity_poly.pdbx_strand_id
1 'polypeptide(L)'
;MIPGSDVSGVVEAVADDVVGFAVGDEVFGMLRFPSFGDGAAYAEYVTAPAAGPSPADTTERQERARQWRRGRRRAHRSPAR
;
A
#
# COMPACT_ATOMS: atom_id res chain seq x y z
N MET A 1 19.59 8.24 -1.90
CA MET A 1 18.61 7.64 -2.84
C MET A 1 17.92 6.50 -2.12
N ILE A 2 16.58 6.54 -2.02
CA ILE A 2 15.78 5.44 -1.45
C ILE A 2 15.22 4.64 -2.64
N PRO A 3 15.49 3.34 -2.76
CA PRO A 3 15.04 2.53 -3.88
C PRO A 3 13.54 2.16 -3.79
N GLY A 4 13.01 1.60 -4.89
CA GLY A 4 11.64 1.09 -4.99
C GLY A 4 10.66 2.10 -5.57
N SER A 5 9.74 1.62 -6.40
CA SER A 5 8.65 2.42 -7.00
C SER A 5 7.28 1.98 -6.49
N ASP A 6 7.11 0.70 -6.14
CA ASP A 6 5.84 0.16 -5.65
C ASP A 6 5.59 0.50 -4.17
N VAL A 7 4.40 1.02 -3.86
CA VAL A 7 3.95 1.37 -2.52
C VAL A 7 2.64 0.68 -2.16
N SER A 8 2.51 0.28 -0.90
CA SER A 8 1.25 -0.15 -0.29
C SER A 8 1.20 0.43 1.12
N GLY A 9 0.11 1.09 1.50
CA GLY A 9 0.06 1.74 2.81
C GLY A 9 -1.27 2.40 3.09
N VAL A 10 -1.22 3.35 4.03
CA VAL A 10 -2.35 4.18 4.42
C VAL A 10 -1.97 5.63 4.22
N VAL A 11 -2.91 6.45 3.77
CA VAL A 11 -2.73 7.90 3.66
C VAL A 11 -2.65 8.52 5.06
N GLU A 12 -1.48 9.04 5.43
CA GLU A 12 -1.26 9.71 6.72
C GLU A 12 -1.67 11.19 6.68
N ALA A 13 -1.50 11.85 5.54
CA ALA A 13 -1.81 13.27 5.35
C ALA A 13 -2.16 13.56 3.88
N VAL A 14 -3.00 14.58 3.67
CA VAL A 14 -3.47 15.04 2.35
C VAL A 14 -3.37 16.57 2.31
N ALA A 15 -2.93 17.13 1.19
CA ALA A 15 -2.92 18.59 0.98
C ALA A 15 -4.33 19.11 0.71
N ASP A 16 -4.61 20.38 1.06
CA ASP A 16 -5.95 20.97 1.00
C ASP A 16 -6.60 20.95 -0.41
N ASP A 17 -5.79 20.92 -1.46
CA ASP A 17 -6.23 20.94 -2.87
C ASP A 17 -6.37 19.54 -3.49
N VAL A 18 -6.06 18.47 -2.76
CA VAL A 18 -6.17 17.10 -3.24
C VAL A 18 -7.58 16.57 -3.02
N VAL A 19 -8.20 16.10 -4.10
CA VAL A 19 -9.52 15.45 -4.10
C VAL A 19 -9.39 13.94 -4.33
N GLY A 20 -10.29 13.16 -3.72
CA GLY A 20 -10.36 11.71 -3.92
C GLY A 20 -9.48 10.87 -3.00
N PHE A 21 -8.77 11.48 -2.06
CA PHE A 21 -8.05 10.81 -0.96
C PHE A 21 -8.44 11.42 0.38
N ALA A 22 -8.51 10.58 1.40
CA ALA A 22 -8.68 10.96 2.79
C ALA A 22 -7.63 10.27 3.67
N VAL A 23 -7.30 10.90 4.79
CA VAL A 23 -6.48 10.26 5.82
C VAL A 23 -7.16 8.97 6.29
N GLY A 24 -6.40 7.87 6.33
CA GLY A 24 -6.92 6.54 6.63
C GLY A 24 -7.23 5.68 5.40
N ASP A 25 -7.20 6.23 4.19
CA ASP A 25 -7.40 5.45 2.97
C ASP A 25 -6.25 4.46 2.75
N GLU A 26 -6.60 3.20 2.54
CA GLU A 26 -5.64 2.19 2.10
C GLU A 26 -5.33 2.41 0.61
N VAL A 27 -4.05 2.46 0.24
CA VAL A 27 -3.59 2.75 -1.13
C VAL A 27 -2.57 1.74 -1.62
N PHE A 28 -2.53 1.54 -2.93
CA PHE A 28 -1.50 0.74 -3.60
C PHE A 28 -1.20 1.32 -4.98
N GLY A 29 0.06 1.31 -5.40
CA GLY A 29 0.44 1.72 -6.76
C GLY A 29 1.93 1.87 -6.96
N MET A 30 2.31 2.37 -8.13
CA MET A 30 3.70 2.67 -8.46
C MET A 30 3.92 4.18 -8.49
N LEU A 31 4.83 4.67 -7.66
CA LEU A 31 5.27 6.05 -7.68
C LEU A 31 6.36 6.25 -8.72
N ARG A 32 6.21 7.32 -9.50
CA ARG A 32 7.25 7.87 -10.39
C ARG A 32 7.80 6.85 -11.41
N PHE A 33 6.99 5.86 -11.82
CA PHE A 33 7.34 4.91 -12.88
C PHE A 33 6.94 5.47 -14.26
N PRO A 34 7.75 5.28 -15.35
CA PRO A 34 8.95 4.44 -15.47
C PRO A 34 10.28 5.13 -15.13
N SER A 35 10.27 6.32 -14.51
CA SER A 35 11.49 7.05 -14.17
C SER A 35 12.29 6.34 -13.07
N PHE A 36 13.49 5.86 -13.41
CA PHE A 36 14.39 5.25 -12.45
C PHE A 36 15.13 6.35 -11.67
N GLY A 37 14.76 6.54 -10.41
CA GLY A 37 15.69 7.12 -9.44
C GLY A 37 15.09 7.79 -8.20
N ASP A 38 13.83 8.22 -8.29
CA ASP A 38 13.17 8.99 -7.22
C ASP A 38 11.99 8.24 -6.59
N GLY A 39 11.90 6.92 -6.82
CA GLY A 39 10.75 6.12 -6.41
C GLY A 39 10.48 6.14 -4.90
N ALA A 40 11.54 6.24 -4.08
CA ALA A 40 11.51 6.47 -2.63
C ALA A 40 10.54 5.58 -1.82
N ALA A 41 10.13 4.44 -2.37
CA ALA A 41 9.06 3.62 -1.83
C ALA A 41 9.50 2.73 -0.65
N TYR A 42 10.79 2.41 -0.54
CA TYR A 42 11.33 1.64 0.59
C TYR A 42 11.64 2.54 1.78
N ALA A 43 10.63 3.26 2.23
CA ALA A 43 10.65 4.13 3.40
C ALA A 43 9.35 3.94 4.19
N GLU A 44 9.35 4.31 5.47
CA GLU A 44 8.14 4.29 6.32
C GLU A 44 7.11 5.31 5.84
N TYR A 45 7.58 6.44 5.29
CA TYR A 45 6.76 7.49 4.73
C TYR A 45 7.32 7.92 3.38
N VAL A 46 6.43 8.21 2.44
CA VAL A 46 6.77 8.71 1.11
C VAL A 46 5.71 9.70 0.64
N THR A 47 6.14 10.78 -0.02
CA THR A 47 5.22 11.72 -0.65
C THR A 47 4.90 11.28 -2.07
N ALA A 48 3.63 11.35 -2.44
CA ALA A 48 3.12 10.98 -3.74
C ALA A 48 2.21 12.08 -4.30
N PRO A 49 2.27 12.38 -5.60
CA PRO A 49 1.24 13.17 -6.24
C PRO A 49 -0.09 12.40 -6.20
N ALA A 50 -1.22 13.12 -6.13
CA ALA A 50 -2.55 12.50 -6.10
C ALA A 50 -2.85 11.62 -7.33
N ALA A 51 -2.15 11.85 -8.45
CA ALA A 51 -2.24 11.02 -9.65
C ALA A 51 -1.42 9.71 -9.61
N GLY A 52 -0.65 9.46 -8.54
CA GLY A 52 0.30 8.34 -8.45
C GLY A 52 -0.33 7.03 -7.98
N PRO A 53 -0.57 6.87 -6.66
CA PRO A 53 -1.17 5.66 -6.11
C PRO A 53 -2.69 5.71 -6.27
N SER A 54 -3.33 4.57 -6.52
CA SER A 54 -4.79 4.51 -6.54
C SER A 54 -5.32 4.21 -5.14
N PRO A 55 -6.51 4.74 -4.77
CA PRO A 55 -7.27 4.21 -3.64
C PRO A 55 -7.41 2.70 -3.85
N ALA A 56 -6.99 1.90 -2.88
CA ALA A 56 -7.18 0.47 -2.96
C ALA A 56 -8.68 0.25 -2.80
N ASP A 57 -9.38 -0.02 -3.90
CA ASP A 57 -10.82 -0.27 -3.96
C ASP A 57 -11.23 -1.13 -2.75
N THR A 58 -11.80 -0.46 -1.76
CA THR A 58 -11.98 -0.99 -0.42
C THR A 58 -13.09 -2.00 -0.49
N THR A 59 -12.76 -3.28 -0.62
CA THR A 59 -13.46 -4.43 -0.02
C THR A 59 -12.82 -5.73 -0.51
N GLU A 60 -12.76 -5.99 -1.82
CA GLU A 60 -12.56 -7.36 -2.30
C GLU A 60 -11.10 -7.84 -2.28
N ARG A 61 -10.15 -6.97 -2.68
CA ARG A 61 -8.73 -7.35 -2.76
C ARG A 61 -8.05 -7.37 -1.38
N GLN A 62 -8.45 -6.44 -0.50
CA GLN A 62 -8.01 -6.39 0.90
C GLN A 62 -8.58 -7.56 1.71
N GLU A 63 -9.85 -7.93 1.52
CA GLU A 63 -10.39 -9.15 2.14
C GLU A 63 -9.63 -10.38 1.69
N ARG A 64 -9.27 -10.52 0.41
CA ARG A 64 -8.46 -11.65 -0.06
C ARG A 64 -7.06 -11.66 0.55
N ALA A 65 -6.41 -10.50 0.68
CA ALA A 65 -5.11 -10.39 1.35
C ALA A 65 -5.20 -10.67 2.86
N ARG A 66 -6.25 -10.18 3.54
CA ARG A 66 -6.54 -10.42 4.96
C ARG A 66 -6.92 -11.89 5.22
N GLN A 67 -7.73 -12.51 4.35
CA GLN A 67 -8.09 -13.93 4.39
C GLN A 67 -6.87 -14.81 4.16
N TRP A 68 -5.98 -14.44 3.23
CA TRP A 68 -4.72 -15.14 3.01
C TRP A 68 -3.80 -15.06 4.25
N ARG A 69 -3.70 -13.88 4.90
CA ARG A 69 -2.96 -13.71 6.17
C ARG A 69 -3.58 -14.51 7.34
N ARG A 70 -4.93 -14.56 7.43
CA ARG A 70 -5.65 -15.35 8.45
C ARG A 70 -5.56 -16.86 8.20
N GLY A 71 -5.56 -17.29 6.94
CA GLY A 71 -5.43 -18.69 6.53
C GLY A 71 -4.07 -19.30 6.88
N ARG A 72 -2.98 -18.55 6.71
CA ARG A 72 -1.62 -19.00 7.12
C ARG A 72 -1.48 -19.28 8.62
N ARG A 73 -2.22 -18.57 9.48
CA ARG A 73 -2.19 -18.81 10.95
C ARG A 73 -2.84 -20.13 11.34
N ARG A 74 -3.74 -20.67 10.51
CA ARG A 74 -4.36 -22.00 10.74
C ARG A 74 -3.50 -23.15 10.21
N ALA A 75 -2.72 -22.91 9.15
CA ALA A 75 -1.86 -23.93 8.54
C ALA A 75 -0.59 -24.27 9.36
N HIS A 76 -0.22 -23.45 10.36
CA HIS A 76 0.98 -23.66 11.18
C HIS A 76 0.69 -24.31 12.55
N ARG A 77 -0.51 -24.84 12.77
CA ARG A 77 -0.90 -25.54 14.00
C ARG A 77 -1.31 -26.98 13.71
N SER A 78 -0.40 -27.76 13.11
CA SER A 78 -0.45 -29.22 13.26
C SER A 78 0.24 -29.58 14.58
N PRO A 79 -0.43 -30.30 15.51
CA PRO A 79 0.24 -30.83 16.68
C PRO A 79 1.18 -31.96 16.23
N ALA A 80 2.44 -31.88 16.66
CA ALA A 80 3.38 -32.99 16.56
C ALA A 80 2.79 -34.21 17.28
N ARG A 81 2.92 -35.38 16.66
CA ARG A 81 2.55 -36.69 17.20
C ARG A 81 3.81 -37.49 17.45
#